data_AF-A0A358ACL8-F1
#
_entry.id   AF-A0A358ACL8-F1
#
_cell.length_a   1.000
_cell.length_b   1.000
_cell.length_c   1.000
_cell.angle_alpha   90.00
_cell.angle_beta   90.00
_cell.angle_gamma   90.00
#
_symmetry.space_group_name_H-M   'P 1'
#
loop_
_entity.id
_entity.type
_entity.pdbx_description
1 polymer ?
#
loop_
_entity_poly.entity_id
_entity_poly.type
_entity_poly.pdbx_seq_one_letter_code
_entity_poly.pdbx_strand_id
1 'polypeptide(L)'
;QQERDYSWAYQVKDTFKILHTLPGDKSSGVPENTGIEITFSHDNFTNFEKYFSIQPKVGGSFEKHGRTLVFVPKEVLKIKTIYTITIKKGLPLENSDEVLATDHLFAFETQNPVSQADNESLYIYKRFYEVPSQEKPIVQIANYNIPQSPIDVKVYRYS
;
A
#
# COMPACT_ATOMS: atom_id res chain seq x y z
N GLN A 1 57.06 4.38 0.84
CA GLN A 1 55.77 4.93 0.42
C GLN A 1 54.68 4.06 1.04
N GLN A 2 53.70 4.64 1.72
CA GLN A 2 52.56 3.91 2.26
C GLN A 2 51.40 4.08 1.28
N GLU A 3 50.94 2.99 0.67
CA GLU A 3 49.69 2.95 -0.08
C GLU A 3 48.53 3.19 0.90
N ARG A 4 47.66 4.15 0.58
CA ARG A 4 46.39 4.32 1.28
C ARG A 4 45.33 3.56 0.53
N ASP A 5 44.68 2.63 1.21
CA ASP A 5 43.46 2.00 0.73
C ASP A 5 42.32 3.01 0.74
N TYR A 6 41.75 3.26 -0.45
CA TYR A 6 40.54 4.05 -0.61
C TYR A 6 39.38 3.13 -0.97
N SER A 7 38.35 3.10 -0.13
CA SER A 7 37.06 2.49 -0.44
C SER A 7 36.04 3.58 -0.72
N TRP A 8 35.29 3.44 -1.81
CA TRP A 8 34.20 4.33 -2.21
C TRP A 8 32.86 3.61 -2.14
N ALA A 9 31.81 4.35 -1.80
CA ALA A 9 30.43 3.96 -1.98
C ALA A 9 29.71 5.11 -2.71
N TYR A 10 28.89 4.78 -3.70
CA TYR A 10 27.98 5.73 -4.34
C TYR A 10 26.55 5.28 -4.08
N GLN A 11 25.68 6.23 -3.75
CA GLN A 11 24.24 5.99 -3.59
C GLN A 11 23.54 6.45 -4.87
N VAL A 12 22.88 5.53 -5.56
CA VAL A 12 21.98 5.90 -6.67
C VAL A 12 20.73 6.50 -6.04
N LYS A 13 20.34 7.70 -6.47
CA LYS A 13 19.08 8.32 -6.06
C LYS A 13 17.94 7.36 -6.44
N ASP A 14 17.18 6.86 -5.46
CA ASP A 14 16.03 6.01 -5.75
C ASP A 14 14.97 6.83 -6.50
N THR A 15 14.33 6.23 -7.49
CA THR A 15 13.32 6.90 -8.31
C THR A 15 11.95 6.78 -7.66
N PHE A 16 11.14 7.85 -7.73
CA PHE A 16 9.79 7.85 -7.19
C PHE A 16 8.89 6.86 -7.93
N LYS A 17 8.50 5.79 -7.23
CA LYS A 17 7.71 4.67 -7.76
C LYS A 17 6.74 4.13 -6.71
N ILE A 18 5.78 3.33 -7.15
CA ILE A 18 4.95 2.51 -6.25
C ILE A 18 5.68 1.19 -6.00
N LEU A 19 5.72 0.78 -4.74
CA LEU A 19 6.37 -0.46 -4.31
C LEU A 19 5.34 -1.59 -4.15
N HIS A 20 4.20 -1.29 -3.53
CA HIS A 20 3.18 -2.30 -3.21
C HIS A 20 1.78 -1.71 -3.19
N THR A 21 0.79 -2.58 -3.43
CA THR A 21 -0.62 -2.27 -3.28
C THR A 21 -1.33 -3.36 -2.48
N LEU A 22 -2.27 -2.96 -1.64
CA LEU A 22 -3.23 -3.85 -1.02
C LEU A 22 -4.64 -3.33 -1.38
N PRO A 23 -5.51 -4.13 -2.00
CA PRO A 23 -5.26 -5.45 -2.56
C PRO A 23 -4.16 -5.46 -3.64
N GLY A 24 -3.53 -6.61 -3.84
CA GLY A 24 -2.54 -6.79 -4.90
C GLY A 24 -3.17 -6.79 -6.29
N ASP A 25 -2.40 -6.46 -7.32
CA ASP A 25 -2.89 -6.50 -8.72
C ASP A 25 -3.39 -7.90 -9.11
N LYS A 26 -4.56 -7.91 -9.74
CA LYS A 26 -5.32 -9.10 -10.18
C LYS A 26 -5.69 -10.06 -9.05
N SER A 27 -5.74 -9.57 -7.80
CA SER A 27 -6.25 -10.37 -6.68
C SER A 27 -7.75 -10.61 -6.84
N SER A 28 -8.21 -11.76 -6.35
CA SER A 28 -9.62 -12.14 -6.31
C SER A 28 -10.01 -12.59 -4.91
N GLY A 29 -11.31 -12.68 -4.65
CA GLY A 29 -11.79 -13.07 -3.32
C GLY A 29 -11.60 -11.98 -2.26
N VAL A 30 -11.40 -10.73 -2.67
CA VAL A 30 -11.13 -9.63 -1.74
C VAL A 30 -12.38 -9.31 -0.94
N PRO A 31 -12.30 -9.15 0.40
CA PRO A 31 -13.45 -8.75 1.20
C PRO A 31 -14.01 -7.40 0.77
N GLU A 32 -15.32 -7.25 0.86
CA GLU A 32 -16.01 -6.03 0.43
C GLU A 32 -15.75 -4.83 1.36
N ASN A 33 -15.25 -5.09 2.57
CA ASN A 33 -14.84 -4.08 3.54
C ASN A 33 -13.33 -3.80 3.51
N THR A 34 -12.61 -4.21 2.45
CA THR A 34 -11.18 -3.95 2.30
C THR A 34 -10.86 -2.45 2.28
N GLY A 35 -9.77 -2.07 2.95
CA GLY A 35 -9.07 -0.82 2.64
C GLY A 35 -8.28 -0.95 1.35
N ILE A 36 -7.97 0.18 0.70
CA ILE A 36 -7.09 0.23 -0.48
C ILE A 36 -5.83 0.99 -0.10
N GLU A 37 -4.68 0.32 -0.10
CA GLU A 37 -3.40 0.87 0.32
C GLU A 37 -2.41 0.90 -0.86
N ILE A 38 -1.66 1.99 -0.96
CA ILE A 38 -0.58 2.18 -1.92
C ILE A 38 0.67 2.61 -1.16
N THR A 39 1.72 1.77 -1.21
CA THR A 39 3.01 2.08 -0.59
C THR A 39 3.99 2.58 -1.64
N PHE A 40 4.55 3.76 -1.40
CA PHE A 40 5.46 4.44 -2.31
C PHE A 40 6.95 4.28 -1.94
N SER A 41 7.76 4.58 -2.93
CA SER A 41 9.08 5.21 -2.96
C SER A 41 9.59 6.09 -1.82
N HIS A 42 8.70 6.98 -1.43
CA HIS A 42 9.00 8.22 -0.77
C HIS A 42 7.75 8.58 0.04
N ASP A 43 7.93 9.34 1.11
CA ASP A 43 6.85 9.76 2.02
C ASP A 43 6.40 11.20 1.77
N ASN A 44 7.19 12.02 1.10
CA ASN A 44 6.89 13.43 0.82
C ASN A 44 5.99 13.64 -0.42
N PHE A 45 5.21 12.64 -0.83
CA PHE A 45 4.23 12.82 -1.91
C PHE A 45 3.04 13.68 -1.47
N THR A 46 2.50 14.50 -2.37
CA THR A 46 1.41 15.45 -2.08
C THR A 46 0.37 15.52 -3.21
N ASN A 47 -0.76 16.19 -2.98
CA ASN A 47 -1.86 16.36 -3.94
C ASN A 47 -2.43 15.03 -4.50
N PHE A 48 -2.28 13.92 -3.76
CA PHE A 48 -2.53 12.56 -4.25
C PHE A 48 -3.99 12.32 -4.67
N GLU A 49 -4.94 13.05 -4.09
CA GLU A 49 -6.38 12.94 -4.40
C GLU A 49 -6.69 13.26 -5.86
N LYS A 50 -5.88 14.13 -6.50
CA LYS A 50 -6.04 14.51 -7.91
C LYS A 50 -5.55 13.44 -8.89
N TYR A 51 -4.66 12.57 -8.41
CA TYR A 51 -4.02 11.53 -9.23
C TYR A 51 -4.62 10.14 -9.00
N PHE A 52 -5.37 9.97 -7.92
CA PHE A 52 -6.09 8.73 -7.62
C PHE A 52 -7.44 8.68 -8.33
N SER A 53 -7.78 7.52 -8.90
CA SER A 53 -9.15 7.19 -9.30
C SER A 53 -9.45 5.72 -9.08
N ILE A 54 -10.72 5.41 -8.82
CA ILE A 54 -11.25 4.06 -8.67
C ILE A 54 -12.49 3.87 -9.56
N GLN A 55 -12.57 2.71 -10.23
CA GLN A 55 -13.65 2.34 -11.14
C GLN A 55 -14.11 0.91 -10.83
N PRO A 56 -15.41 0.64 -10.58
CA PRO A 56 -16.52 1.58 -10.45
C PRO A 56 -16.27 2.68 -9.42
N LYS A 57 -16.93 3.84 -9.58
CA LYS A 57 -16.73 4.98 -8.69
C LYS A 57 -17.20 4.64 -7.27
N VAL A 58 -16.35 4.91 -6.28
CA VAL A 58 -16.59 4.69 -4.86
C VAL A 58 -16.26 5.98 -4.11
N GLY A 59 -17.14 6.41 -3.21
CA GLY A 59 -16.85 7.51 -2.29
C GLY A 59 -16.03 6.99 -1.11
N GLY A 60 -15.13 7.82 -0.57
CA GLY A 60 -14.27 7.44 0.55
C GLY A 60 -13.44 8.61 1.05
N SER A 61 -12.58 8.32 2.01
CA SER A 61 -11.60 9.26 2.58
C SER A 61 -10.18 8.73 2.39
N PHE A 62 -9.20 9.64 2.40
CA PHE A 62 -7.80 9.29 2.37
C PHE A 62 -7.16 9.46 3.74
N GLU A 63 -6.21 8.58 4.04
CA GLU A 63 -5.28 8.71 5.15
C GLU A 63 -3.86 8.50 4.63
N LYS A 64 -2.92 9.32 5.10
CA LYS A 64 -1.50 9.20 4.73
C LYS A 64 -0.69 8.85 5.97
N HIS A 65 0.04 7.75 5.87
CA HIS A 65 0.86 7.21 6.93
C HIS A 65 2.28 6.98 6.39
N GLY A 66 3.14 8.01 6.49
CA GLY A 66 4.48 8.02 5.91
C GLY A 66 4.45 7.78 4.40
N ARG A 67 5.03 6.65 3.98
CA ARG A 67 5.11 6.21 2.57
C ARG A 67 3.82 5.56 2.05
N THR A 68 2.82 5.35 2.91
CA THR A 68 1.60 4.63 2.55
C THR A 68 0.41 5.59 2.47
N LEU A 69 -0.28 5.58 1.33
CA LEU A 69 -1.59 6.19 1.16
C LEU A 69 -2.67 5.11 1.34
N VAL A 70 -3.66 5.38 2.16
CA VAL A 70 -4.82 4.52 2.39
C VAL A 70 -6.07 5.24 1.90
N PHE A 71 -6.85 4.59 1.06
CA PHE A 71 -8.20 5.00 0.70
C PHE A 71 -9.19 4.08 1.43
N VAL A 72 -10.05 4.70 2.24
CA VAL A 72 -11.08 4.03 3.03
C VAL A 72 -12.43 4.25 2.34
N PRO A 73 -13.03 3.22 1.71
CA PRO A 73 -14.38 3.31 1.17
C PRO A 73 -15.38 3.72 2.25
N LYS A 74 -16.27 4.67 1.95
CA LYS A 74 -17.32 5.11 2.87
C LYS A 74 -18.43 4.06 3.01
N GLU A 75 -18.63 3.27 1.97
CA GLU A 75 -19.61 2.19 1.88
C GLU A 75 -18.91 0.89 1.51
N VAL A 76 -19.51 -0.23 1.91
CA VAL A 76 -19.06 -1.57 1.55
C VAL A 76 -19.05 -1.71 0.02
N LEU A 77 -17.97 -2.28 -0.51
CA LEU A 77 -17.82 -2.51 -1.95
C LEU A 77 -18.84 -3.52 -2.46
N LYS A 78 -19.17 -3.45 -3.75
CA LYS A 78 -20.11 -4.39 -4.36
C LYS A 78 -19.46 -5.77 -4.49
N ILE A 79 -20.22 -6.82 -4.19
CA ILE A 79 -19.81 -8.22 -4.40
C ILE A 79 -19.52 -8.52 -5.87
N LYS A 80 -18.65 -9.50 -6.15
CA LYS A 80 -18.32 -9.99 -7.51
C LYS A 80 -18.08 -8.84 -8.51
N THR A 81 -17.34 -7.84 -8.08
CA THR A 81 -17.09 -6.62 -8.84
C THR A 81 -15.60 -6.40 -8.96
N ILE A 82 -15.14 -6.18 -10.19
CA ILE A 82 -13.76 -5.80 -10.47
C ILE A 82 -13.63 -4.30 -10.24
N TYR A 83 -12.78 -3.92 -9.29
CA TYR A 83 -12.36 -2.54 -9.06
C TYR A 83 -10.98 -2.31 -9.65
N THR A 84 -10.87 -1.30 -10.50
CA THR A 84 -9.62 -0.83 -11.10
C THR A 84 -9.23 0.50 -10.46
N ILE A 85 -8.03 0.55 -9.91
CA ILE A 85 -7.44 1.74 -9.33
C ILE A 85 -6.39 2.26 -10.30
N THR A 86 -6.37 3.57 -10.49
CA THR A 86 -5.32 4.25 -11.26
C THR A 86 -4.69 5.34 -10.41
N ILE A 87 -3.36 5.28 -10.28
CA ILE A 87 -2.54 6.39 -9.82
C ILE A 87 -1.88 6.99 -11.06
N LYS A 88 -2.32 8.20 -11.44
CA LYS A 88 -1.82 8.88 -12.63
C LYS A 88 -0.37 9.31 -12.47
N LYS A 89 0.40 9.23 -13.57
CA LYS A 89 1.72 9.87 -13.67
C LYS A 89 1.62 11.36 -13.35
N GLY A 90 2.72 11.94 -12.91
CA GLY A 90 2.80 13.35 -12.56
C GLY A 90 2.46 13.65 -11.10
N LEU A 91 2.15 12.64 -10.27
CA LEU A 91 2.05 12.79 -8.81
C LEU A 91 3.37 13.37 -8.28
N PRO A 92 3.37 14.54 -7.63
CA PRO A 92 4.62 15.20 -7.24
C PRO A 92 5.12 14.80 -5.86
N LEU A 93 6.44 14.89 -5.70
CA LEU A 93 7.10 14.97 -4.39
C LEU A 93 7.22 16.44 -3.96
N GLU A 94 7.02 16.70 -2.67
CA GLU A 94 7.23 18.02 -2.07
C GLU A 94 8.73 18.35 -2.02
N ASN A 95 9.08 19.62 -2.28
CA ASN A 95 10.47 20.12 -2.33
C ASN A 95 11.36 19.42 -3.37
N SER A 96 10.77 18.91 -4.47
CA SER A 96 11.48 18.25 -5.57
C SER A 96 10.72 18.45 -6.88
N ASP A 97 11.43 18.46 -8.01
CA ASP A 97 10.81 18.42 -9.35
C ASP A 97 10.45 16.99 -9.79
N GLU A 98 10.72 16.00 -8.94
CA GLU A 98 10.46 14.60 -9.23
C GLU A 98 8.98 14.24 -9.11
N VAL A 99 8.50 13.47 -10.08
CA VAL A 99 7.11 13.02 -10.17
C VAL A 99 7.03 11.53 -10.49
N LEU A 100 5.89 10.92 -10.21
CA LEU A 100 5.62 9.54 -10.62
C LEU A 100 5.67 9.46 -12.16
N ALA A 101 6.62 8.69 -12.69
CA ALA A 101 6.94 8.73 -14.13
C ALA A 101 5.84 8.14 -15.02
N THR A 102 5.14 7.11 -14.54
CA THR A 102 4.15 6.36 -15.32
C THR A 102 2.85 6.17 -14.54
N ASP A 103 1.74 6.04 -15.26
CA ASP A 103 0.49 5.60 -14.65
C ASP A 103 0.71 4.23 -14.02
N HIS A 104 0.17 4.03 -12.82
CA HIS A 104 0.13 2.74 -12.18
C HIS A 104 -1.32 2.29 -12.10
N LEU A 105 -1.60 1.12 -12.65
CA LEU A 105 -2.92 0.52 -12.67
C LEU A 105 -2.84 -0.82 -11.95
N PHE A 106 -3.77 -1.04 -11.02
CA PHE A 106 -4.00 -2.35 -10.45
C PHE A 106 -5.49 -2.60 -10.34
N ALA A 107 -5.89 -3.86 -10.43
CA ALA A 107 -7.28 -4.26 -10.28
C ALA A 107 -7.43 -5.39 -9.27
N PHE A 108 -8.60 -5.48 -8.63
CA PHE A 108 -8.96 -6.62 -7.81
C PHE A 108 -10.44 -6.95 -7.96
N GLU A 109 -10.80 -8.20 -7.72
CA GLU A 109 -12.17 -8.68 -7.71
C GLU A 109 -12.61 -8.94 -6.26
N THR A 110 -13.72 -8.32 -5.88
CA THR A 110 -14.37 -8.63 -4.60
C THR A 110 -14.92 -10.05 -4.59
N GLN A 111 -15.05 -10.61 -3.39
CA GLN A 111 -15.53 -11.97 -3.18
C GLN A 111 -16.79 -12.33 -3.96
N ASN A 112 -16.89 -13.60 -4.35
CA ASN A 112 -18.09 -14.18 -4.94
C ASN A 112 -18.75 -15.05 -3.85
N PRO A 113 -20.07 -14.97 -3.64
CA PRO A 113 -20.75 -15.71 -2.57
C PRO A 113 -20.60 -17.24 -2.68
N VAL A 114 -20.30 -17.77 -3.88
CA VAL A 114 -20.07 -19.21 -4.12
C VAL A 114 -18.65 -19.66 -3.69
N SER A 115 -17.73 -18.71 -3.52
CA SER A 115 -16.32 -18.95 -3.14
C SER A 115 -16.06 -18.76 -1.65
N GLN A 116 -17.11 -18.63 -0.82
CA GLN A 116 -16.98 -18.63 0.63
C GLN A 116 -16.61 -20.04 1.09
N ALA A 117 -15.34 -20.41 0.93
CA ALA A 117 -14.74 -21.26 1.94
C ALA A 117 -14.66 -20.41 3.21
N ASP A 118 -15.19 -20.91 4.32
CA ASP A 118 -15.15 -20.31 5.66
C ASP A 118 -13.72 -20.22 6.24
N ASN A 119 -12.72 -20.05 5.37
CA ASN A 119 -11.32 -19.94 5.75
C ASN A 119 -11.06 -18.48 6.11
N GLU A 120 -11.35 -18.14 7.37
CA GLU A 120 -10.81 -16.96 8.01
C GLU A 120 -9.29 -16.99 7.89
N SER A 121 -8.69 -15.92 7.35
CA SER A 121 -7.24 -15.82 7.30
C SER A 121 -6.78 -14.41 7.58
N LEU A 122 -5.67 -14.33 8.32
CA LEU A 122 -4.96 -13.10 8.62
C LEU A 122 -3.51 -13.32 8.23
N TYR A 123 -2.96 -12.43 7.40
CA TYR A 123 -1.53 -12.47 7.13
C TYR A 123 -0.93 -11.08 7.08
N ILE A 124 0.30 -11.00 7.56
CA ILE A 124 1.11 -9.80 7.43
C ILE A 124 1.54 -9.72 5.96
N TYR A 125 1.20 -8.62 5.31
CA TYR A 125 1.40 -8.46 3.87
C TYR A 125 2.90 -8.45 3.50
N LYS A 126 3.76 -7.89 4.37
CA LYS A 126 5.21 -8.00 4.26
C LYS A 126 5.82 -8.67 5.46
N ARG A 127 6.79 -9.55 5.23
CA ARG A 127 7.53 -10.22 6.31
C ARG A 127 8.65 -9.35 6.90
N PHE A 128 9.05 -8.29 6.22
CA PHE A 128 10.16 -7.45 6.61
C PHE A 128 9.85 -5.98 6.33
N TYR A 129 10.15 -5.12 7.30
CA TYR A 129 9.96 -3.68 7.25
C TYR A 129 11.26 -3.01 7.70
N GLU A 130 11.76 -2.07 6.89
CA GLU A 130 12.83 -1.17 7.27
C GLU A 130 12.19 0.17 7.62
N VAL A 131 12.35 0.62 8.86
CA VAL A 131 11.78 1.87 9.36
C VAL A 131 12.82 2.66 10.16
N PRO A 132 12.85 3.99 10.03
CA PRO A 132 13.70 4.82 10.88
C PRO A 132 13.38 4.64 12.37
N SER A 133 14.40 4.74 13.23
CA SER A 133 14.25 4.50 14.67
C SER A 133 13.31 5.48 15.39
N GLN A 134 13.01 6.62 14.77
CA GLN A 134 12.13 7.65 15.30
C GLN A 134 10.68 7.55 14.79
N GLU A 135 10.39 6.64 13.86
CA GLU A 135 9.07 6.47 13.28
C GLU A 135 8.36 5.24 13.85
N LYS A 136 7.02 5.34 13.98
CA LYS A 136 6.21 4.19 14.36
C LYS A 136 6.07 3.25 13.15
N PRO A 137 6.41 1.96 13.27
CA PRO A 137 6.22 1.02 12.16
C PRO A 137 4.72 0.84 11.86
N ILE A 138 4.40 0.84 10.56
CA ILE A 138 3.06 0.51 10.07
C ILE A 138 3.12 -0.90 9.50
N VAL A 139 2.36 -1.81 10.11
CA VAL A 139 2.27 -3.20 9.68
C VAL A 139 0.97 -3.37 8.89
N GLN A 140 1.13 -3.65 7.59
CA GLN A 140 0.01 -3.91 6.70
C GLN A 140 -0.49 -5.33 6.93
N ILE A 141 -1.78 -5.46 7.22
CA ILE A 141 -2.42 -6.74 7.48
C ILE A 141 -3.49 -6.94 6.43
N ALA A 142 -3.42 -8.08 5.73
CA ALA A 142 -4.49 -8.54 4.87
C ALA A 142 -5.33 -9.55 5.66
N ASN A 143 -6.64 -9.36 5.63
CA ASN A 143 -7.60 -10.26 6.25
C ASN A 143 -8.60 -10.73 5.21
N TYR A 144 -9.09 -11.96 5.37
CA TYR A 144 -10.19 -12.54 4.60
C TYR A 144 -11.22 -13.07 5.58
N ASN A 145 -12.48 -12.64 5.42
CA ASN A 145 -13.63 -13.10 6.20
C ASN A 145 -13.54 -12.95 7.73
N ILE A 146 -12.56 -12.21 8.25
CA ILE A 146 -12.45 -11.95 9.69
C ILE A 146 -13.45 -10.84 10.09
N PRO A 147 -14.34 -11.08 11.06
CA PRO A 147 -15.25 -10.05 11.58
C PRO A 147 -14.49 -8.83 12.08
N GLN A 148 -15.06 -7.64 11.89
CA GLN A 148 -14.56 -6.38 12.46
C GLN A 148 -14.58 -6.49 13.99
N SER A 149 -13.46 -6.92 14.56
CA SER A 149 -13.28 -7.17 15.99
C SER A 149 -11.84 -6.83 16.38
N PRO A 150 -11.59 -6.45 17.64
CA PRO A 150 -10.23 -6.23 18.13
C PRO A 150 -9.39 -7.50 17.95
N ILE A 151 -8.18 -7.35 17.42
CA ILE A 151 -7.21 -8.44 17.28
C ILE A 151 -6.12 -8.24 18.33
N ASP A 152 -5.82 -9.28 19.10
CA ASP A 152 -4.70 -9.28 20.04
C ASP A 152 -3.37 -9.41 19.29
N VAL A 153 -2.48 -8.42 19.47
CA VAL A 153 -1.15 -8.40 18.84
C VAL A 153 -0.06 -8.44 19.91
N LYS A 154 0.89 -9.37 19.78
CA LYS A 154 2.09 -9.46 20.63
C LYS A 154 3.34 -9.13 19.82
N VAL A 155 4.13 -8.18 20.31
CA VAL A 155 5.40 -7.76 19.69
C VAL A 155 6.55 -8.26 20.55
N TYR A 156 7.49 -8.98 19.93
CA TYR A 156 8.69 -9.50 20.59
C TYR A 156 9.92 -8.74 20.09
N ARG A 157 10.85 -8.44 21.01
CA ARG A 157 12.15 -7.83 20.70
C ARG A 157 13.24 -8.84 21.01
N TYR A 158 14.05 -9.18 20.02
CA TYR A 158 15.26 -9.96 20.21
C TYR A 158 16.43 -9.01 20.52
N SER A 159 17.24 -9.37 21.51
CA SER A 159 18.46 -8.66 21.93
C SER A 159 19.69 -9.44 21.54
#